data_AF-A0A1V5BA07-F1
#
_entry.id   AF-A0A1V5BA07-F1
#
_cell.length_a   1.000
_cell.length_b   1.000
_cell.length_c   1.000
_cell.angle_alpha   90.00
_cell.angle_beta   90.00
_cell.angle_gamma   90.00
#
_symmetry.space_group_name_H-M   'P 1'
#
loop_
_entity.id
_entity.type
_entity.pdbx_description
1 polymer ?
#
loop_
_entity_poly.entity_id
_entity_poly.type
_entity_poly.pdbx_seq_one_letter_code
_entity_poly.pdbx_strand_id
1 'polypeptide(L)'
;MSGNLLDKVQTGPVTQSVESVKSLLAYVGRASDPLPSDVSLDNGRLVLILSNKKDAYYTCTAAKCSCPGNQFRHNCKHMRKYFPETAKPAATVTELGSIRPTGGWIGPDGQKANGPVEA
;
A
#
# COMPACT_ATOMS: atom_id res chain seq x y z
N MET A 1 -12.99 13.11 40.18
CA MET A 1 -12.97 13.26 38.71
C MET A 1 -12.46 11.95 38.12
N SER A 2 -13.36 10.97 38.03
CA SER A 2 -13.09 9.62 37.52
C SER A 2 -12.83 9.68 36.02
N GLY A 3 -11.74 9.01 35.62
CA GLY A 3 -11.13 9.14 34.30
C GLY A 3 -11.94 8.53 33.17
N ASN A 4 -12.24 9.37 32.18
CA ASN A 4 -12.55 8.93 30.82
C ASN A 4 -11.24 8.76 30.06
N LEU A 5 -10.60 7.59 30.15
CA LEU A 5 -9.42 7.24 29.36
C LEU A 5 -9.66 5.95 28.55
N LEU A 6 -10.85 5.86 27.97
CA LEU A 6 -11.26 4.75 27.12
C LEU A 6 -11.71 5.31 25.77
N ASP A 7 -11.22 4.66 24.72
CA ASP A 7 -11.78 4.67 23.36
C ASP A 7 -11.52 5.86 22.44
N LYS A 8 -10.24 6.16 22.21
CA LYS A 8 -9.81 6.32 20.81
C LYS A 8 -8.97 5.11 20.43
N VAL A 9 -9.63 3.97 20.19
CA VAL A 9 -9.04 2.88 19.43
C VAL A 9 -8.68 3.45 18.05
N GLN A 10 -7.43 3.89 17.89
CA GLN A 10 -6.95 4.39 16.61
C GLN A 10 -6.93 3.22 15.62
N THR A 11 -7.93 3.18 14.74
CA THR A 11 -8.13 2.12 13.74
C THR A 11 -7.19 2.30 12.54
N GLY A 12 -5.89 2.48 12.79
CA GLY A 12 -4.93 2.74 11.73
C GLY A 12 -3.47 2.80 12.19
N PRO A 13 -2.52 2.79 11.24
CA PRO A 13 -1.10 2.93 11.53
C PRO A 13 -0.80 4.28 12.21
N VAL A 14 -0.01 4.25 13.28
CA VAL A 14 0.31 5.42 14.12
C VAL A 14 1.79 5.78 13.96
N THR A 15 2.07 7.07 13.80
CA THR A 15 3.45 7.60 13.82
C THR A 15 4.14 7.30 15.14
N GLN A 16 5.37 6.80 15.09
CA GLN A 16 6.17 6.48 16.27
C GLN A 16 7.23 7.56 16.50
N SER A 17 7.50 7.86 17.77
CA SER A 17 8.60 8.75 18.15
C SER A 17 9.95 8.03 17.98
N VAL A 18 11.02 8.81 17.82
CA VAL A 18 12.37 8.28 17.66
C VAL A 18 12.82 7.50 18.90
N GLU A 19 12.45 7.96 20.09
CA GLU A 19 12.77 7.32 21.37
C GLU A 19 12.15 5.92 21.48
N SER A 20 10.88 5.78 21.08
CA SER A 20 10.20 4.48 21.04
C SER A 20 10.85 3.51 20.06
N VAL A 21 11.34 4.01 18.92
CA VAL A 21 12.04 3.15 17.95
C VAL A 21 13.42 2.74 18.47
N LYS A 22 14.13 3.63 19.18
CA LYS A 22 15.40 3.29 19.82
C LYS A 22 15.23 2.22 20.90
N SER A 23 14.19 2.33 21.74
CA SER A 23 13.92 1.31 22.76
C SER A 23 13.53 -0.04 22.13
N LEU A 24 12.74 -0.02 21.04
CA LEU A 24 12.44 -1.22 20.26
C LEU A 24 13.71 -1.86 19.65
N LEU A 25 14.60 -1.07 19.07
CA LEU A 25 15.85 -1.57 18.49
C LEU A 25 16.77 -2.16 19.56
N ALA A 26 16.88 -1.52 20.73
CA ALA A 26 17.63 -2.03 21.87
C ALA A 26 17.05 -3.36 22.37
N TYR A 27 15.72 -3.49 22.44
CA TYR A 27 15.05 -4.73 22.82
C TYR A 27 15.32 -5.88 21.82
N VAL A 28 15.34 -5.57 20.52
CA VAL A 28 15.67 -6.54 19.46
C VAL A 28 17.17 -6.85 19.42
N GLY A 29 18.00 -6.10 20.14
CA GLY A 29 19.47 -6.24 20.12
C GLY A 29 20.13 -5.66 18.87
N ARG A 30 19.47 -4.74 18.17
CA ARG A 30 20.05 -4.00 17.04
C ARG A 30 20.63 -2.66 17.51
N ALA A 31 21.78 -2.30 16.95
CA ALA A 31 22.37 -0.99 17.17
C ALA A 31 21.45 0.12 16.61
N SER A 32 21.23 1.17 17.41
CA SER A 32 20.45 2.36 17.04
C SER A 32 21.28 3.47 16.41
N ASP A 33 22.61 3.35 16.43
CA ASP A 33 23.56 4.40 16.08
C ASP A 33 24.46 3.94 14.93
N PRO A 34 24.37 4.54 13.74
CA PRO A 34 23.48 5.64 13.34
C PRO A 34 22.01 5.22 13.16
N LEU A 35 21.09 6.18 13.33
CA LEU A 35 19.64 5.97 13.17
C LEU A 35 19.32 5.33 11.81
N PRO A 36 18.71 4.13 11.78
CA PRO A 36 18.39 3.46 10.54
C PRO A 36 17.31 4.24 9.76
N SER A 37 17.51 4.37 8.45
CA SER A 37 16.56 5.03 7.55
C SER A 37 15.24 4.28 7.46
N ASP A 38 15.31 2.95 7.50
CA ASP A 38 14.16 2.06 7.53
C ASP A 38 14.43 0.88 8.44
N VAL A 39 13.38 0.48 9.17
CA VAL A 39 13.38 -0.67 10.07
C VAL A 39 12.24 -1.58 9.65
N SER A 40 12.61 -2.72 9.05
CA SER A 40 11.64 -3.77 8.73
C SER A 40 11.41 -4.65 9.96
N LEU A 41 10.15 -4.76 10.36
CA LEU A 41 9.63 -5.62 11.42
C LEU A 41 8.72 -6.70 10.83
N ASP A 42 8.48 -7.76 11.60
CA ASP A 42 7.57 -8.87 11.24
C ASP A 42 7.85 -9.45 9.83
N ASN A 43 9.11 -9.80 9.57
CA ASN A 43 9.57 -10.35 8.28
C ASN A 43 9.23 -9.47 7.06
N GLY A 44 9.18 -8.15 7.24
CA GLY A 44 8.92 -7.19 6.17
C GLY A 44 7.44 -6.83 5.98
N ARG A 45 6.53 -7.32 6.82
CA ARG A 45 5.11 -6.92 6.78
C ARG A 45 4.87 -5.51 7.29
N LEU A 46 5.73 -5.03 8.19
CA LEU A 46 5.69 -3.68 8.73
C LEU A 46 7.05 -3.02 8.55
N VAL A 47 7.04 -1.81 8.01
CA VAL A 47 8.26 -1.02 7.85
C VAL A 47 8.07 0.32 8.54
N LEU A 48 8.97 0.64 9.46
CA LEU A 48 9.10 1.99 10.00
C LEU A 48 10.09 2.78 9.14
N ILE A 49 9.67 3.96 8.71
CA ILE A 49 10.44 4.79 7.79
C ILE A 49 10.70 6.13 8.45
N LEU A 50 11.97 6.49 8.53
CA LEU A 50 12.43 7.74 9.12
C LEU A 50 11.94 8.92 8.28
N SER A 51 11.39 9.94 8.94
CA SER A 51 11.02 11.19 8.28
C SER A 51 12.25 11.92 7.76
N ASN A 52 12.09 12.77 6.74
CA ASN A 52 13.21 13.58 6.25
C ASN A 52 13.74 14.56 7.33
N LYS A 53 12.88 14.97 8.26
CA LYS A 53 13.23 15.80 9.42
C LYS A 53 13.92 15.02 10.54
N LYS A 54 13.96 13.69 10.45
CA LYS A 54 14.50 12.76 11.46
C LYS A 54 13.85 12.90 12.84
N ASP A 55 12.61 13.36 12.88
CA ASP A 55 11.82 13.65 14.09
C ASP A 55 10.83 12.53 14.46
N ALA A 56 10.45 11.69 13.48
CA ALA A 56 9.49 10.62 13.69
C ALA A 56 9.70 9.48 12.68
N TYR A 57 9.15 8.32 13.02
CA TYR A 57 9.04 7.16 12.13
C TYR A 57 7.59 6.95 11.70
N TYR A 58 7.36 6.91 10.39
CA TYR A 58 6.08 6.53 9.81
C TYR A 58 5.98 5.01 9.75
N THR A 59 4.92 4.45 10.30
CA THR A 59 4.57 3.04 10.15
C THR A 59 3.87 2.84 8.82
N CYS A 60 4.45 2.02 7.95
CA CYS A 60 3.82 1.57 6.73
C CYS A 60 3.62 0.06 6.74
N THR A 61 2.45 -0.34 6.26
CA THR A 61 2.05 -1.72 5.98
C THR A 61 1.64 -1.80 4.51
N ALA A 62 1.44 -3.01 3.99
CA ALA A 62 0.95 -3.22 2.63
C ALA A 62 -0.42 -2.54 2.37
N ALA A 63 -1.25 -2.38 3.40
CA ALA A 63 -2.61 -1.84 3.26
C ALA A 63 -2.70 -0.32 3.57
N LYS A 64 -1.96 0.17 4.55
CA LYS A 64 -2.03 1.57 5.02
C LYS A 64 -0.66 2.07 5.46
N CYS A 65 -0.43 3.37 5.31
CA CYS A 65 0.70 4.06 5.93
C CYS A 65 0.25 5.27 6.77
N SER A 66 0.97 5.59 7.85
CA SER A 66 0.67 6.73 8.73
C SER A 66 1.14 8.08 8.20
N CYS A 67 1.87 8.12 7.09
CA CYS A 67 2.35 9.37 6.51
C CYS A 67 1.19 10.26 6.03
N PRO A 68 1.32 11.59 6.08
CA PRO A 68 0.27 12.52 5.64
C PRO A 68 -0.14 12.33 4.18
N GLY A 69 0.77 11.83 3.33
CA GLY A 69 0.45 11.54 1.92
C GLY A 69 -0.57 10.41 1.74
N ASN A 70 -0.67 9.47 2.69
CA ASN A 70 -1.62 8.36 2.60
C ASN A 70 -3.07 8.78 2.89
N GLN A 71 -3.26 9.91 3.57
CA GLN A 71 -4.58 10.47 3.84
C GLN A 71 -5.29 10.89 2.54
N PHE A 72 -4.54 11.38 1.56
CA PHE A 72 -5.08 11.85 0.28
C PHE A 72 -5.02 10.80 -0.82
N ARG A 73 -4.01 9.93 -0.80
CA ARG A 73 -3.81 8.87 -1.81
C ARG A 73 -3.35 7.59 -1.13
N HIS A 74 -4.13 6.52 -1.24
CA HIS A 74 -3.85 5.21 -0.64
C HIS A 74 -2.69 4.43 -1.32
N ASN A 75 -1.75 5.13 -1.93
CA ASN A 75 -0.56 4.57 -2.57
C ASN A 75 0.61 5.58 -2.48
N CYS A 76 1.04 5.86 -1.25
CA CYS A 76 2.09 6.85 -1.00
C CYS A 76 3.48 6.35 -1.46
N LYS A 77 4.44 7.27 -1.58
CA LYS A 77 5.83 6.96 -1.98
C LYS A 77 6.46 5.86 -1.12
N HIS A 78 6.10 5.80 0.16
CA HIS A 78 6.59 4.80 1.09
C HIS A 78 6.06 3.40 0.76
N MET A 79 4.75 3.26 0.55
CA MET A 79 4.14 1.99 0.17
C MET A 79 4.74 1.50 -1.14
N ARG A 80 4.86 2.34 -2.17
CA ARG A 80 5.48 1.98 -3.45
C ARG A 80 6.93 1.49 -3.35
N LYS A 81 7.69 2.01 -2.38
CA LYS A 81 9.12 1.70 -2.23
C LYS A 81 9.34 0.37 -1.49
N TYR A 82 8.58 0.14 -0.42
CA TYR A 82 8.78 -1.01 0.48
C TYR A 82 7.78 -2.15 0.24
N PHE A 83 6.62 -1.83 -0.34
CA PHE A 83 5.58 -2.76 -0.77
C PHE A 83 5.22 -2.47 -2.23
N PRO A 84 6.16 -2.61 -3.18
CA PRO A 84 5.77 -2.63 -4.59
C PRO A 84 4.77 -3.78 -4.70
N GLU A 85 3.51 -3.46 -4.98
CA GLU A 85 2.47 -4.47 -5.19
C GLU A 85 3.08 -5.59 -6.04
N THR A 86 3.20 -6.80 -5.49
CA THR A 86 3.07 -7.99 -6.32
C THR A 86 1.72 -7.77 -6.97
N ALA A 87 1.76 -7.37 -8.24
CA ALA A 87 0.59 -7.19 -9.07
C ALA A 87 -0.39 -8.29 -8.70
N LYS A 88 -1.62 -7.90 -8.34
CA LYS A 88 -2.73 -8.83 -8.10
C LYS A 88 -2.50 -10.09 -8.93
N PRO A 89 -2.47 -11.31 -8.38
CA PRO A 89 -2.73 -12.46 -9.22
C PRO A 89 -4.02 -12.10 -9.94
N ALA A 90 -3.94 -12.03 -11.27
CA ALA A 90 -5.04 -11.67 -12.12
C ALA A 90 -6.26 -12.36 -11.53
N ALA A 91 -7.22 -11.56 -11.06
CA ALA A 91 -8.54 -12.09 -10.84
C ALA A 91 -8.91 -12.64 -12.21
N THR A 92 -8.82 -13.95 -12.38
CA THR A 92 -9.60 -14.70 -13.33
C THR A 92 -11.05 -14.47 -12.90
N VAL A 93 -11.54 -13.27 -13.24
CA VAL A 93 -12.94 -13.05 -13.47
C VAL A 93 -13.22 -13.93 -14.68
N THR A 94 -13.59 -15.17 -14.42
CA THR A 94 -14.46 -15.92 -15.31
C THR A 94 -15.60 -14.97 -15.64
N GLU A 95 -15.55 -14.42 -16.85
CA GLU A 95 -16.60 -13.58 -17.43
C GLU A 95 -17.85 -14.44 -17.66
N LEU A 96 -18.60 -14.69 -16.59
CA LEU A 96 -20.01 -15.03 -16.68
C LEU A 96 -20.79 -13.72 -16.60
N GLY A 97 -20.88 -13.01 -17.73
CA GLY A 97 -21.82 -11.89 -17.84
C GLY A 97 -21.42 -10.71 -18.72
N SER A 98 -20.35 -10.76 -19.52
CA SER A 98 -20.11 -9.68 -20.48
C SER A 98 -21.03 -9.85 -21.70
N ILE A 99 -22.01 -8.95 -21.79
CA ILE A 99 -22.88 -8.75 -22.97
C ILE A 99 -22.13 -8.06 -24.13
N ARG A 100 -20.85 -7.72 -23.93
CA ARG A 100 -20.04 -7.04 -24.94
C ARG A 100 -19.43 -8.11 -25.85
N PRO A 101 -19.76 -8.14 -27.15
CA PRO A 101 -19.12 -9.09 -28.04
C PRO A 101 -17.66 -8.69 -28.22
N THR A 102 -16.75 -9.52 -27.70
CA THR A 102 -15.30 -9.40 -27.89
C THR A 102 -14.89 -9.85 -29.30
N GLY A 103 -15.54 -9.30 -30.31
CA GLY A 103 -15.32 -9.61 -31.71
C GLY A 103 -16.20 -8.70 -32.56
N GLY A 104 -15.59 -8.05 -33.56
CA GLY A 104 -16.26 -7.09 -34.43
C GLY A 104 -17.54 -7.61 -35.09
N TRP A 105 -18.30 -6.69 -35.71
CA TRP A 105 -19.57 -7.00 -36.37
C TRP A 105 -19.42 -8.19 -37.34
N ILE A 106 -20.22 -9.23 -37.09
CA ILE A 106 -20.32 -10.40 -37.95
C ILE A 106 -21.43 -10.10 -38.96
N GLY A 107 -21.08 -10.06 -40.25
CA GLY A 107 -22.05 -9.86 -41.31
C GLY A 107 -23.01 -11.05 -41.43
N PRO A 108 -24.13 -10.91 -42.17
CA PRO A 108 -25.11 -11.98 -42.38
C PRO A 108 -24.53 -13.26 -43.01
N ASP A 109 -23.37 -13.18 -43.67
CA ASP A 109 -22.64 -14.31 -44.25
C ASP A 109 -21.61 -14.96 -43.28
N GLY A 110 -21.60 -14.57 -42.00
CA GLY A 110 -20.73 -15.18 -40.97
C GLY A 110 -19.26 -14.74 -41.00
N GLN A 111 -18.87 -13.83 -41.89
CA GLN A 111 -17.52 -13.24 -41.89
C GLN A 111 -17.43 -11.98 -41.03
N LYS A 112 -16.24 -11.76 -40.43
CA LYS A 112 -15.91 -10.53 -39.68
C LYS A 112 -15.78 -9.37 -40.67
N ALA A 113 -16.65 -8.37 -40.56
CA ALA A 113 -16.56 -7.18 -41.38
C ALA A 113 -15.39 -6.30 -40.87
N ASN A 114 -14.29 -6.28 -41.62
CA ASN A 114 -13.28 -5.23 -41.44
C ASN A 114 -13.91 -3.89 -41.83
N GLY A 115 -13.66 -2.87 -41.01
CA GLY A 115 -14.16 -1.50 -41.21
C GLY A 115 -13.76 -0.90 -42.57
N PRO A 116 -14.32 0.26 -42.93
CA PRO A 116 -14.32 0.76 -44.31
C PRO A 116 -12.89 0.87 -44.85
N VAL A 117 -12.65 0.21 -45.98
CA VAL A 117 -11.46 0.43 -46.80
C VAL A 117 -11.53 1.86 -47.34
N GLU A 118 -10.47 2.63 -47.12
CA GLU A 118 -10.36 4.02 -47.56
C GLU A 118 -10.62 4.12 -49.08
N ALA A 119 -11.48 5.08 -49.45
CA ALA A 119 -11.71 5.50 -50.82
C ALA A 119 -11.25 6.95 -51.00
#